data_AF-A0A1B6DPQ3-F1
#
_entry.id   AF-A0A1B6DPQ3-F1
#
_cell.length_a   1.000
_cell.length_b   1.000
_cell.length_c   1.000
_cell.angle_alpha   90.00
_cell.angle_beta   90.00
_cell.angle_gamma   90.00
#
_symmetry.space_group_name_H-M   'P 1'
#
loop_
_entity.id
_entity.type
_entity.pdbx_description
1 polymer ?
#
loop_
_entity_poly.entity_id
_entity_poly.type
_entity_poly.pdbx_seq_one_letter_code
_entity_poly.pdbx_strand_id
1 'polypeptide(L)'
;FNLNVNKTPGTEPYFQLLTINWKETNFIDCYIEECINLYSKNAYNLMGASLMVATVHYPPFSLTKPEKDGSDIRIVKEFARKYNCTFVFTYPPYDETKWGTIFPNGTSTGIYKLVTTGEADIGLGGLFANSDINRYVSLTNIYIQSEITLLVPRPKMKPNWLLPVRPFNALTWMLLLLALGIINLIIYIIRNKIGSGDKT
;
A
#
# COMPACT_ATOMS: atom_id res chain seq x y z
N PHE A 1 -16.31 16.93 -34.50
CA PHE A 1 -17.03 16.44 -33.31
C PHE A 1 -16.22 16.81 -32.08
N ASN A 2 -16.63 17.87 -31.40
CA ASN A 2 -16.14 18.26 -30.08
C ASN A 2 -16.68 17.27 -29.05
N LEU A 3 -15.80 16.57 -28.34
CA LEU A 3 -16.18 15.82 -27.14
C LEU A 3 -15.64 16.57 -25.93
N ASN A 4 -16.56 17.30 -25.29
CA ASN A 4 -16.44 17.76 -23.92
C ASN A 4 -16.23 16.55 -23.02
N VAL A 5 -15.02 16.38 -22.51
CA VAL A 5 -14.75 15.45 -21.41
C VAL A 5 -15.15 16.17 -20.13
N ASN A 6 -16.34 15.85 -19.64
CA ASN A 6 -16.79 16.25 -18.31
C ASN A 6 -15.79 15.73 -17.28
N LYS A 7 -15.11 16.67 -16.61
CA LYS A 7 -14.27 16.41 -15.45
C LYS A 7 -15.09 15.68 -14.38
N THR A 8 -14.67 14.47 -14.03
CA THR A 8 -15.11 13.79 -12.80
C THR A 8 -14.66 14.61 -11.59
N PRO A 9 -15.55 14.93 -10.64
CA PRO A 9 -15.17 15.60 -9.40
C PRO A 9 -14.50 14.58 -8.48
N GLY A 10 -13.18 14.69 -8.29
CA GLY A 10 -12.45 13.75 -7.41
C GLY A 10 -10.93 13.77 -7.53
N THR A 11 -10.35 14.45 -8.52
CA THR A 11 -8.91 14.72 -8.54
C THR A 11 -8.66 16.11 -8.00
N GLU A 12 -8.53 16.23 -6.69
CA GLU A 12 -8.10 17.47 -6.05
C GLU A 12 -6.61 17.75 -6.36
N PRO A 13 -6.22 19.02 -6.56
CA PRO A 13 -4.91 19.42 -7.06
C PRO A 13 -3.90 19.65 -5.92
N TYR A 14 -3.77 18.74 -4.96
CA TYR A 14 -2.89 18.99 -3.78
C TYR A 14 -1.41 18.68 -4.01
N PHE A 15 -1.03 18.14 -5.17
CA PHE A 15 0.37 17.85 -5.53
C PHE A 15 1.04 18.97 -6.34
N GLN A 16 0.43 20.14 -6.47
CA GLN A 16 1.12 21.33 -6.96
C GLN A 16 1.71 22.13 -5.80
N LEU A 17 3.00 21.89 -5.55
CA LEU A 17 3.98 22.92 -5.22
C LEU A 17 3.64 23.82 -4.01
N LEU A 18 3.91 23.32 -2.80
CA LEU A 18 4.52 24.18 -1.78
C LEU A 18 6.05 24.18 -1.98
N THR A 19 6.50 24.57 -3.18
CA THR A 19 7.74 25.33 -3.25
C THR A 19 7.40 26.69 -2.69
N ILE A 20 7.71 26.90 -1.40
CA ILE A 20 7.65 28.23 -0.80
C ILE A 20 8.49 29.15 -1.69
N ASN A 21 7.82 30.00 -2.45
CA ASN A 21 8.45 31.03 -3.26
C ASN A 21 8.84 32.14 -2.27
N TRP A 22 10.07 32.10 -1.77
CA TRP A 22 10.67 33.05 -0.83
C TRP A 22 10.89 34.46 -1.44
N LYS A 23 9.92 35.00 -2.18
CA LYS A 23 10.10 36.26 -2.91
C LYS A 23 9.17 37.41 -2.56
N GLU A 24 8.34 37.27 -1.53
CA GLU A 24 7.55 38.40 -1.01
C GLU A 24 7.51 38.38 0.51
N THR A 25 8.67 38.56 1.14
CA THR A 25 8.75 38.92 2.56
C THR A 25 8.99 40.42 2.68
N ASN A 26 8.00 41.10 3.25
CA ASN A 26 8.02 42.53 3.52
C ASN A 26 9.24 42.90 4.39
N PHE A 27 9.70 44.14 4.22
CA PHE A 27 10.86 44.83 4.80
C PHE A 27 11.23 44.56 6.29
N ILE A 28 10.40 43.87 7.06
CA ILE A 28 10.61 43.53 8.48
C ILE A 28 11.38 42.21 8.65
N ASP A 29 11.26 41.23 7.74
CA ASP A 29 11.93 39.93 7.89
C ASP A 29 13.45 40.02 7.76
N CYS A 30 13.96 41.03 7.05
CA CYS A 30 15.40 41.23 6.88
C CYS A 30 16.09 41.71 8.16
N TYR A 31 15.37 42.37 9.07
CA TYR A 31 15.95 42.96 10.29
C TYR A 31 16.18 41.92 11.41
N ILE A 32 15.47 40.78 11.38
CA ILE A 32 15.61 39.72 12.39
C ILE A 32 16.79 38.78 12.03
N GLU A 33 17.00 38.50 10.75
CA GLU A 33 18.08 37.63 10.24
C GLU A 33 19.49 38.17 10.54
N GLU A 34 19.70 39.49 10.56
CA GLU A 34 21.02 40.09 10.81
C GLU A 34 21.43 40.12 12.29
N CYS A 35 20.48 40.14 13.23
CA CYS A 35 20.78 40.26 14.66
C CYS A 35 20.72 38.94 15.45
N ILE A 36 19.99 37.93 14.97
CA ILE A 36 19.89 36.63 15.65
C ILE A 36 20.07 35.52 14.62
N ASN A 37 21.31 35.10 14.43
CA ASN A 37 21.60 33.90 13.65
C ASN A 37 21.20 32.64 14.44
N LEU A 38 19.89 32.34 14.47
CA LEU A 38 19.30 31.19 15.15
C LEU A 38 19.78 29.85 14.56
N TYR A 39 20.15 29.85 13.29
CA TYR A 39 20.65 28.68 12.59
C TYR A 39 22.17 28.73 12.53
N SER A 40 22.82 28.29 13.62
CA SER A 40 24.28 28.16 13.61
C SER A 40 24.70 27.31 12.40
N LYS A 41 25.74 27.75 11.69
CA LYS A 41 26.34 27.03 10.55
C LYS A 41 26.82 25.60 10.91
N ASN A 42 26.72 25.20 12.19
CA ASN A 42 27.07 23.89 12.72
C ASN A 42 25.84 22.99 12.96
N ALA A 43 24.64 23.34 12.48
CA ALA A 43 23.43 22.49 12.59
C ALA A 43 23.55 21.11 11.88
N TYR A 44 24.65 20.86 11.17
CA TYR A 44 24.96 19.59 10.51
C TYR A 44 25.52 18.52 11.48
N ASN A 45 25.77 18.85 12.73
CA ASN A 45 26.29 17.92 13.74
C ASN A 45 25.48 18.03 15.03
N LEU A 46 24.87 16.92 15.44
CA LEU A 46 24.04 16.81 16.63
C LEU A 46 24.85 16.47 17.89
N MET A 47 26.19 16.45 17.80
CA MET A 47 27.13 16.39 18.92
C MET A 47 26.87 15.22 19.90
N GLY A 48 26.41 14.08 19.37
CA GLY A 48 26.10 12.88 20.16
C GLY A 48 24.74 12.91 20.85
N ALA A 49 23.83 13.83 20.49
CA ALA A 49 22.48 13.87 21.04
C ALA A 49 21.78 12.50 20.92
N SER A 50 21.00 12.15 21.94
CA SER A 50 20.20 10.92 21.97
C SER A 50 18.77 11.24 21.56
N LEU A 51 18.35 10.76 20.41
CA LEU A 51 17.01 10.93 19.88
C LEU A 51 16.15 9.69 20.19
N MET A 52 14.91 9.93 20.62
CA MET A 52 13.94 8.88 20.91
C MET A 52 13.16 8.51 19.65
N VAL A 53 13.16 7.22 19.33
CA VAL A 53 12.54 6.67 18.11
C VAL A 53 11.42 5.73 18.49
N ALA A 54 10.19 6.14 18.25
CA ALA A 54 9.01 5.29 18.38
C ALA A 54 8.91 4.34 17.19
N THR A 55 8.89 3.03 17.46
CA THR A 55 8.71 2.01 16.42
C THR A 55 7.86 0.86 16.92
N VAL A 56 7.36 0.05 16.00
CA VAL A 56 6.68 -1.22 16.29
C VAL A 56 7.35 -2.37 15.54
N HIS A 57 7.11 -3.61 15.96
CA HIS A 57 7.58 -4.78 15.20
C HIS A 57 6.70 -4.98 13.96
N TYR A 58 7.25 -4.66 12.79
CA TYR A 58 6.58 -4.75 11.50
C TYR A 58 7.58 -5.05 10.36
N PRO A 59 7.82 -6.33 10.04
CA PRO A 59 8.66 -6.72 8.91
C PRO A 59 8.09 -6.23 7.55
N PRO A 60 8.92 -5.85 6.58
CA PRO A 60 10.39 -5.74 6.61
C PRO A 60 10.90 -4.38 7.13
N PHE A 61 10.01 -3.50 7.59
CA PHE A 61 10.33 -2.11 7.93
C PHE A 61 11.08 -1.97 9.26
N SER A 62 10.58 -2.63 10.29
CA SER A 62 11.11 -2.58 11.65
C SER A 62 11.07 -3.95 12.32
N LEU A 63 12.22 -4.57 12.45
CA LEU A 63 12.47 -5.76 13.26
C LEU A 63 13.02 -5.30 14.59
N THR A 64 12.38 -5.72 15.68
CA THR A 64 12.74 -5.32 17.04
C THR A 64 13.44 -6.42 17.82
N LYS A 65 13.35 -7.67 17.35
CA LYS A 65 13.93 -8.89 17.95
C LYS A 65 14.25 -9.89 16.81
N PRO A 66 15.32 -10.71 16.92
CA PRO A 66 16.38 -10.68 17.95
C PRO A 66 17.33 -9.48 17.79
N GLU A 67 17.54 -9.02 16.56
CA GLU A 67 18.33 -7.84 16.25
C GLU A 67 17.42 -6.69 15.78
N LYS A 68 17.80 -5.45 16.11
CA LYS A 68 17.10 -4.26 15.65
C LYS A 68 17.55 -3.92 14.23
N ASP A 69 16.74 -4.28 13.24
CA ASP A 69 17.04 -4.10 11.83
C ASP A 69 15.77 -3.84 11.00
N GLY A 70 15.89 -3.52 9.72
CA GLY A 70 14.75 -3.24 8.83
C GLY A 70 15.00 -1.99 7.99
N SER A 71 14.16 -1.75 6.97
CA SER A 71 14.36 -0.60 6.07
C SER A 71 14.37 0.73 6.82
N ASP A 72 13.40 0.95 7.70
CA ASP A 72 13.22 2.23 8.38
C ASP A 72 14.30 2.44 9.43
N ILE A 73 14.64 1.36 10.15
CA ILE A 73 15.73 1.36 11.13
C ILE A 73 17.07 1.66 10.47
N ARG A 74 17.34 1.12 9.27
CA ARG A 74 18.57 1.40 8.52
C ARG A 74 18.66 2.86 8.07
N ILE A 75 17.56 3.45 7.60
CA ILE A 75 17.50 4.88 7.24
C ILE A 75 17.89 5.74 8.44
N VAL A 76 17.36 5.42 9.62
CA VAL A 76 17.68 6.16 10.84
C VAL A 76 19.11 5.90 11.32
N LYS A 77 19.63 4.68 11.21
CA LYS A 77 21.06 4.41 11.46
C LYS A 77 21.99 5.23 10.56
N GLU A 78 21.66 5.38 9.27
CA GLU A 78 22.43 6.22 8.35
C GLU A 78 22.32 7.71 8.69
N PHE A 79 21.15 8.17 9.13
CA PHE A 79 20.99 9.51 9.66
C PHE A 79 21.90 9.74 10.87
N ALA A 80 21.94 8.80 11.82
CA ALA A 80 22.82 8.86 13.00
C ALA A 80 24.28 9.01 12.61
N ARG A 81 24.72 8.20 11.64
CA ARG A 81 26.10 8.23 11.14
C ARG A 81 26.42 9.56 10.47
N LYS A 82 25.47 10.15 9.74
CA LYS A 82 25.66 11.40 9.01
C LYS A 82 25.70 12.62 9.93
N TYR A 83 24.83 12.66 10.94
CA TYR A 83 24.66 13.83 11.81
C TYR A 83 25.26 13.63 13.20
N ASN A 84 25.99 12.54 13.45
CA ASN A 84 26.64 12.22 14.72
C ASN A 84 25.64 12.30 15.90
N CYS A 85 24.60 11.48 15.85
CA CYS A 85 23.64 11.28 16.94
C CYS A 85 23.45 9.80 17.26
N THR A 86 22.83 9.53 18.40
CA THR A 86 22.46 8.19 18.85
C THR A 86 20.95 8.06 18.95
N PHE A 87 20.44 6.83 18.88
CA PHE A 87 19.01 6.55 18.90
C PHE A 87 18.64 5.55 19.98
N VAL A 88 17.59 5.87 20.73
CA VAL A 88 16.97 4.97 21.69
C VAL A 88 15.57 4.65 21.21
N PHE A 89 15.28 3.35 21.08
CA PHE A 89 13.97 2.91 20.63
C PHE A 89 12.98 2.90 21.79
N THR A 90 11.85 3.55 21.60
CA THR A 90 10.67 3.46 22.44
C THR A 90 9.56 2.74 21.67
N TYR A 91 8.62 2.16 22.40
CA TYR A 91 7.53 1.36 21.84
C TYR A 91 6.21 1.83 22.44
N PRO A 92 5.13 1.87 21.65
CA PRO A 92 3.81 2.11 22.20
C PRO A 92 3.44 1.01 23.21
N PRO A 93 2.64 1.32 24.23
CA PRO A 93 2.11 0.35 25.18
C PRO A 93 1.43 -0.84 24.47
N TYR A 94 1.52 -2.04 25.05
CA TYR A 94 1.00 -3.28 24.44
C TYR A 94 -0.51 -3.28 24.20
N ASP A 95 -1.25 -2.49 24.96
CA ASP A 95 -2.70 -2.32 24.92
C ASP A 95 -3.16 -1.25 23.92
N GLU A 96 -2.24 -0.44 23.39
CA GLU A 96 -2.56 0.57 22.38
C GLU A 96 -2.46 0.02 20.95
N THR A 97 -3.22 0.64 20.04
CA THR A 97 -3.08 0.43 18.60
C THR A 97 -1.65 0.76 18.15
N LYS A 98 -0.92 -0.23 17.61
CA LYS A 98 0.51 -0.14 17.22
C LYS A 98 0.91 1.20 16.58
N TRP A 99 0.39 1.51 15.39
CA TRP A 99 0.64 2.80 14.74
C TRP A 99 -0.16 3.93 15.38
N GLY A 100 -1.40 3.63 15.77
CA GLY A 100 -2.31 4.60 16.32
C GLY A 100 -3.13 5.33 15.27
N THR A 101 -4.01 6.19 15.75
CA THR A 101 -4.80 7.11 14.94
C THR A 101 -4.74 8.49 15.59
N ILE A 102 -4.69 9.54 14.78
CA ILE A 102 -4.87 10.91 15.25
C ILE A 102 -6.32 11.28 14.99
N PHE A 103 -7.02 11.68 16.05
CA PHE A 103 -8.41 12.08 15.99
C PHE A 103 -8.53 13.59 15.70
N PRO A 104 -9.65 14.07 15.13
CA PRO A 104 -9.85 15.49 14.82
C PRO A 104 -9.79 16.43 16.04
N ASN A 105 -10.00 15.88 17.24
CA ASN A 105 -9.85 16.59 18.51
C ASN A 105 -8.37 16.79 18.94
N GLY A 106 -7.41 16.34 18.13
CA GLY A 106 -5.98 16.39 18.43
C GLY A 106 -5.47 15.30 19.37
N THR A 107 -6.36 14.45 19.90
CA THR A 107 -5.93 13.26 20.65
C THR A 107 -5.38 12.21 19.70
N SER A 108 -4.39 11.46 20.17
CA SER A 108 -3.66 10.48 19.38
C SER A 108 -3.38 9.22 20.22
N THR A 109 -3.19 8.10 19.55
CA THR A 109 -2.80 6.82 20.16
C THR A 109 -1.54 6.26 19.51
N GLY A 110 -0.93 5.22 20.08
CA GLY A 110 0.15 4.47 19.44
C GLY A 110 1.42 5.29 19.19
N ILE A 111 2.10 5.04 18.06
CA ILE A 111 3.28 5.80 17.64
C ILE A 111 2.95 7.29 17.51
N TYR A 112 1.79 7.65 16.94
CA TYR A 112 1.43 9.06 16.79
C TYR A 112 1.32 9.78 18.13
N LYS A 113 0.78 9.11 19.17
CA LYS A 113 0.74 9.66 20.53
C LYS A 113 2.12 10.02 21.02
N LEU A 114 3.05 9.06 20.99
CA LEU A 114 4.42 9.26 21.46
C LEU A 114 5.10 10.46 20.78
N VAL A 115 4.88 10.62 19.48
CA VAL A 115 5.43 11.77 18.74
C VAL A 115 4.74 13.08 19.10
N THR A 116 3.40 13.10 19.15
CA THR A 116 2.64 14.32 19.47
C THR A 116 2.80 14.79 20.91
N THR A 117 3.07 13.89 21.87
CA THR A 117 3.31 14.23 23.28
C THR A 117 4.77 14.57 23.57
N GLY A 118 5.66 14.45 22.58
CA GLY A 118 7.10 14.67 22.74
C GLY A 118 7.83 13.55 23.50
N GLU A 119 7.19 12.40 23.71
CA GLU A 119 7.82 11.19 24.26
C GLU A 119 8.69 10.45 23.23
N ALA A 120 8.56 10.79 21.94
CA ALA A 120 9.45 10.35 20.88
C ALA A 120 9.72 11.51 19.91
N ASP A 121 10.97 11.64 19.46
CA ASP A 121 11.37 12.64 18.48
C ASP A 121 11.03 12.20 17.04
N ILE A 122 11.08 10.89 16.78
CA ILE A 122 10.86 10.30 15.45
C ILE A 122 9.96 9.08 15.56
N GLY A 123 8.94 9.00 14.70
CA GLY A 123 8.11 7.80 14.53
C GLY A 123 8.46 7.02 13.26
N LEU A 124 8.58 5.70 13.34
CA LEU A 124 8.93 4.79 12.24
C LEU A 124 8.10 3.50 12.27
N GLY A 125 8.11 2.74 11.17
CA GLY A 125 7.46 1.44 11.07
C GLY A 125 6.42 1.38 9.95
N GLY A 126 6.72 1.93 8.78
CA GLY A 126 5.80 1.96 7.64
C GLY A 126 4.60 2.88 7.85
N LEU A 127 4.84 4.11 8.32
CA LEU A 127 3.78 5.11 8.50
C LEU A 127 3.31 5.65 7.15
N PHE A 128 2.00 5.88 7.03
CA PHE A 128 1.40 6.45 5.82
C PHE A 128 1.38 7.97 5.88
N ALA A 129 1.70 8.60 4.75
CA ALA A 129 1.55 10.04 4.59
C ALA A 129 0.08 10.37 4.34
N ASN A 130 -0.59 10.93 5.35
CA ASN A 130 -1.97 11.38 5.26
C ASN A 130 -2.07 12.88 5.60
N SER A 131 -2.95 13.60 4.92
CA SER A 131 -3.18 15.04 5.15
C SER A 131 -3.61 15.35 6.59
N ASP A 132 -4.41 14.48 7.19
CA ASP A 132 -4.91 14.67 8.56
C ASP A 132 -3.79 14.54 9.59
N ILE A 133 -2.82 13.65 9.34
CA ILE A 133 -1.65 13.46 10.21
C ILE A 133 -0.71 14.65 10.09
N ASN A 134 -0.50 15.15 8.87
CA ASN A 134 0.41 16.27 8.59
C ASN A 134 0.00 17.59 9.28
N ARG A 135 -1.23 17.69 9.77
CA ARG A 135 -1.70 18.85 10.57
C ARG A 135 -1.14 18.85 11.99
N TYR A 136 -0.80 17.68 12.54
CA TYR A 136 -0.36 17.53 13.94
C TYR A 136 1.10 17.09 14.06
N VAL A 137 1.64 16.43 13.03
CA VAL A 137 3.03 15.93 13.01
C VAL A 137 3.68 16.27 11.69
N SER A 138 4.93 16.72 11.72
CA SER A 138 5.70 16.98 10.51
C SER A 138 6.15 15.67 9.86
N LEU A 139 5.81 15.48 8.59
CA LEU A 139 6.17 14.28 7.82
C LEU A 139 7.48 14.48 7.05
N THR A 140 8.23 13.40 6.88
CA THR A 140 9.42 13.38 6.03
C THR A 140 9.05 13.26 4.55
N ASN A 141 10.03 13.40 3.66
CA ASN A 141 9.84 13.04 2.25
C ASN A 141 9.51 11.56 2.11
N ILE A 142 8.56 11.25 1.24
CA ILE A 142 8.14 9.88 0.96
C ILE A 142 9.30 9.11 0.31
N TYR A 143 9.76 8.05 0.97
CA TYR A 143 10.83 7.19 0.47
C TYR A 143 10.34 5.83 -0.06
N ILE A 144 9.09 5.44 0.25
CA ILE A 144 8.43 4.23 -0.26
C ILE A 144 7.01 4.60 -0.69
N GLN A 145 6.63 4.15 -1.88
CA GLN A 145 5.25 4.23 -2.36
C GLN A 145 4.65 2.84 -2.39
N SER A 146 3.46 2.68 -1.83
CA SER A 146 2.70 1.44 -1.86
C SER A 146 1.30 1.68 -2.43
N GLU A 147 0.73 0.64 -3.01
CA GLU A 147 -0.62 0.66 -3.55
C GLU A 147 -1.44 -0.45 -2.89
N ILE A 148 -2.75 -0.24 -2.85
CA ILE A 148 -3.69 -1.22 -2.30
C ILE A 148 -3.95 -2.28 -3.36
N THR A 149 -3.42 -3.48 -3.15
CA THR A 149 -3.66 -4.64 -4.03
C THR A 149 -4.46 -5.72 -3.31
N LEU A 150 -5.40 -6.35 -4.02
CA LEU A 150 -6.15 -7.49 -3.49
C LEU A 150 -5.34 -8.78 -3.62
N LEU A 151 -4.89 -9.33 -2.50
CA LEU A 151 -4.24 -10.64 -2.48
C LEU A 151 -5.28 -11.76 -2.46
N VAL A 152 -5.35 -12.54 -3.54
CA VAL A 152 -6.22 -13.72 -3.61
C VAL A 152 -5.39 -15.01 -3.47
N PRO A 153 -5.97 -16.08 -2.92
CA PRO A 153 -5.30 -17.37 -2.86
C PRO A 153 -4.87 -17.83 -4.26
N ARG A 154 -3.69 -18.47 -4.34
CA ARG A 154 -3.20 -19.05 -5.59
C ARG A 154 -4.27 -19.99 -6.18
N PRO A 155 -4.61 -19.86 -7.47
CA PRO A 155 -5.58 -20.75 -8.09
C PRO A 155 -5.08 -22.20 -7.99
N LYS A 156 -5.94 -23.09 -7.49
CA LYS A 156 -5.65 -24.53 -7.50
C LYS A 156 -5.71 -25.03 -8.94
N MET A 157 -4.68 -25.77 -9.36
CA MET A 157 -4.68 -26.40 -10.68
C MET A 157 -5.87 -27.36 -10.77
N LYS A 158 -6.75 -27.13 -11.75
CA LYS A 158 -7.78 -28.10 -12.11
C LYS A 158 -7.12 -29.21 -12.94
N PRO A 159 -7.63 -30.44 -12.86
CA PRO A 159 -7.03 -31.54 -13.62
C PRO A 159 -7.20 -31.32 -15.13
N ASN A 160 -6.17 -31.65 -15.90
CA ASN A 160 -6.10 -31.37 -17.35
C ASN A 160 -7.21 -32.06 -18.15
N TRP A 161 -7.73 -33.20 -17.68
CA TRP A 161 -8.83 -33.91 -18.35
C TRP A 161 -10.14 -33.12 -18.38
N LEU A 162 -10.30 -32.13 -17.49
CA LEU A 162 -11.49 -31.29 -17.46
C LEU A 162 -11.45 -30.20 -18.53
N LEU A 163 -10.28 -29.89 -19.10
CA LEU A 163 -10.11 -28.86 -20.13
C LEU A 163 -10.98 -29.10 -21.38
N PRO A 164 -11.05 -30.30 -21.98
CA PRO A 164 -11.91 -30.54 -23.14
C PRO A 164 -13.40 -30.64 -22.80
N VAL A 165 -13.77 -30.96 -21.55
CA VAL A 165 -15.18 -31.12 -21.14
C VAL A 165 -15.82 -29.80 -20.72
N ARG A 166 -15.02 -28.89 -20.15
CA ARG A 166 -15.44 -27.60 -19.60
C ARG A 166 -16.04 -26.57 -20.58
N PRO A 167 -15.67 -26.48 -21.87
CA PRO A 167 -16.24 -25.44 -22.74
C PRO A 167 -17.72 -25.64 -23.06
N PHE A 168 -18.26 -26.85 -22.89
CA PHE A 168 -19.66 -27.16 -23.19
C PHE A 168 -20.48 -27.35 -21.92
N ASN A 169 -21.70 -26.81 -21.91
CA ASN A 169 -22.63 -26.99 -20.81
C ASN A 169 -23.18 -28.43 -20.79
N ALA A 170 -23.67 -28.90 -19.64
CA ALA A 170 -24.27 -30.23 -19.48
C ALA A 170 -25.41 -30.48 -20.49
N LEU A 171 -26.21 -29.44 -20.78
CA LEU A 171 -27.26 -29.51 -21.82
C LEU A 171 -26.68 -29.84 -23.21
N THR A 172 -25.56 -29.24 -23.59
CA THR A 172 -24.91 -29.48 -24.89
C THR A 172 -24.42 -30.93 -24.99
N TRP A 173 -23.82 -31.45 -23.90
CA TRP A 173 -23.41 -32.85 -23.84
C TRP A 173 -24.60 -33.82 -23.94
N MET A 174 -25.72 -33.52 -23.26
CA MET A 174 -26.94 -34.33 -23.37
C MET A 174 -27.54 -34.31 -24.77
N LEU A 175 -27.63 -33.14 -25.41
CA LEU A 175 -28.12 -33.00 -26.79
C LEU A 175 -27.21 -33.73 -27.79
N LEU A 176 -25.90 -33.68 -27.59
CA LEU A 176 -24.94 -34.41 -28.43
C LEU A 176 -25.18 -35.93 -28.33
N LEU A 177 -25.33 -36.47 -27.12
CA LEU A 177 -25.61 -37.89 -26.91
C LEU A 177 -26.98 -38.29 -27.49
N LEU A 178 -27.99 -37.44 -27.34
CA LEU A 178 -29.32 -37.67 -27.90
C LEU A 178 -29.30 -37.66 -29.43
N ALA A 179 -28.61 -36.70 -30.05
CA ALA A 179 -28.45 -36.64 -31.50
C ALA A 179 -27.72 -37.89 -32.03
N LEU A 180 -26.65 -38.32 -31.37
CA LEU A 180 -25.95 -39.57 -31.70
C LEU A 180 -26.89 -40.78 -31.59
N GLY A 181 -27.72 -40.86 -30.54
CA GLY A 181 -28.71 -41.91 -30.36
C GLY A 181 -29.76 -41.94 -31.47
N ILE A 182 -30.31 -40.78 -31.85
CA ILE A 182 -31.29 -40.65 -32.93
C ILE A 182 -30.68 -41.08 -34.26
N ILE A 183 -29.45 -40.65 -34.59
CA ILE A 183 -28.77 -41.03 -35.83
C ILE A 183 -28.58 -42.56 -35.89
N ASN A 184 -28.13 -43.18 -34.81
CA ASN A 184 -27.99 -44.64 -34.74
C ASN A 184 -29.32 -45.37 -34.92
N LEU A 185 -30.40 -44.85 -34.32
CA LEU A 185 -31.75 -45.41 -34.49
C LEU A 185 -32.23 -45.33 -35.93
N ILE A 186 -32.04 -44.18 -36.59
CA ILE A 186 -32.41 -43.97 -38.00
C ILE A 186 -31.64 -44.95 -38.90
N ILE A 187 -30.32 -45.07 -38.71
CA ILE A 187 -29.48 -46.00 -39.48
C ILE A 187 -29.94 -47.45 -39.28
N TYR A 188 -30.26 -47.84 -38.04
CA TYR A 188 -30.77 -49.18 -37.74
C TYR A 188 -32.08 -49.48 -38.49
N ILE A 189 -33.03 -48.54 -38.49
CA ILE A 189 -34.31 -48.68 -39.19
C ILE A 189 -34.10 -48.81 -40.70
N ILE A 190 -33.24 -47.97 -41.29
CA ILE A 190 -32.92 -48.02 -42.73
C ILE A 190 -32.29 -49.36 -43.09
N ARG A 191 -31.30 -49.81 -42.32
CA ARG A 191 -30.64 -51.12 -42.53
C ARG A 191 -31.64 -52.27 -42.48
N ASN A 192 -32.54 -52.26 -41.50
CA ASN A 192 -33.55 -53.30 -41.36
C ASN A 192 -34.55 -53.32 -42.54
N LYS A 193 -34.94 -52.14 -43.06
CA LYS A 193 -35.80 -52.05 -44.24
C LYS A 193 -35.13 -52.53 -45.52
N ILE A 194 -33.87 -52.16 -45.75
CA ILE A 194 -33.11 -52.59 -46.94
C ILE A 194 -32.86 -54.11 -46.90
N GLY A 195 -32.47 -54.67 -45.75
CA GLY A 195 -32.23 -56.12 -45.60
C GLY A 195 -33.49 -56.99 -45.74
N SER A 196 -34.68 -56.40 -45.66
CA SER A 196 -35.96 -57.08 -45.92
C SER A 196 -36.43 -56.97 -47.38
N GLY A 197 -35.89 -56.02 -48.15
CA GLY A 197 -36.22 -55.81 -49.56
C GLY A 197 -35.37 -56.62 -50.54
N ASP A 198 -34.29 -57.24 -50.08
CA ASP A 198 -33.36 -58.07 -50.87
C ASP A 198 -33.71 -59.57 -50.81
N LYS A 199 -34.83 -59.93 -50.15
CA LYS A 199 -35.31 -61.32 -49.93
C LYS A 199 -36.59 -61.66 -50.70
N THR A 200 -36.97 -60.84 -51.69
CA THR A 200 -38.09 -61.07 -52.60
C THR A 200 -37.60 -61.01 -54.03
#